data_AF-A0A388KEH5-F1
#
_entry.id   AF-A0A388KEH5-F1
#
_cell.length_a   1.000
_cell.length_b   1.000
_cell.length_c   1.000
_cell.angle_alpha   90.00
_cell.angle_beta   90.00
_cell.angle_gamma   90.00
#
_symmetry.space_group_name_H-M   'P 1'
#
loop_
_entity.id
_entity.type
_entity.pdbx_description
1 polymer ?
#
loop_
_entity_poly.entity_id
_entity_poly.type
_entity_poly.pdbx_seq_one_letter_code
_entity_poly.pdbx_strand_id
1 'polypeptide(L)'
;MEIWRETGKKEVGKEGGIMKRDRKMKKSAKVNEYGKTIEEEKERLRREIALQEAVDEKEEEDDELLFLRRRAAGLSIQEKRKQRKEMSVGDSPPMTTPTKRTGLSTVTKLRIEELRCAEGKATSSSIPEPVGKIGLSLKHVTAGCGQGGKEKFEAECRDLYEALTIEELKEACKVEKVAYGKRDLAIKRLVTRRVVKAYDPVNIPLPPSPTSSGRVTRSAKEKGFEGIAVKKRGKGMMLCKGSEPEGYRRVDFQMLIDFVTSDLRNCYTKAGGYVLQQKIGIPMGKSSSPPLACLMCAKAEWDFLIALGGQRRLVAGLRFVDDASVFVAYN
;
A
#
# COMPACT_ATOMS: atom_id res chain seq x y z
N MET A 1 -2.64 15.32 62.08
CA MET A 1 -2.79 16.78 62.14
C MET A 1 -4.08 17.13 61.43
N GLU A 2 -5.14 17.30 62.22
CA GLU A 2 -6.40 17.92 61.83
C GLU A 2 -6.21 19.43 61.75
N ILE A 3 -6.81 20.11 60.77
CA ILE A 3 -7.23 21.51 60.90
C ILE A 3 -8.60 21.67 60.22
N TRP A 4 -9.51 22.23 61.00
CA TRP A 4 -10.91 22.52 60.73
C TRP A 4 -11.12 23.93 60.13
N ARG A 5 -12.23 24.06 59.37
CA ARG A 5 -13.20 25.19 59.21
C ARG A 5 -12.72 26.65 59.03
N GLU A 6 -13.38 27.33 58.07
CA GLU A 6 -14.26 28.51 58.27
C GLU A 6 -15.00 28.80 56.94
N THR A 7 -16.30 28.53 56.82
CA THR A 7 -17.47 29.44 57.01
C THR A 7 -17.46 30.73 56.17
N GLY A 8 -18.27 30.73 55.11
CA GLY A 8 -18.73 31.93 54.41
C GLY A 8 -20.23 31.86 54.17
N LYS A 9 -20.99 32.46 55.08
CA LYS A 9 -22.45 32.58 55.11
C LYS A 9 -22.84 33.80 54.25
N LYS A 10 -23.74 33.65 53.28
CA LYS A 10 -24.52 34.79 52.76
C LYS A 10 -25.93 34.35 52.37
N GLU A 11 -26.87 35.02 53.01
CA GLU A 11 -28.31 34.82 52.94
C GLU A 11 -28.94 35.58 51.77
N VAL A 12 -30.01 34.97 51.25
CA VAL A 12 -31.32 35.52 50.88
C VAL A 12 -31.42 36.57 49.78
N GLY A 13 -32.00 36.11 48.66
CA GLY A 13 -32.83 36.89 47.75
C GLY A 13 -33.92 35.99 47.13
N LYS A 14 -35.13 36.02 47.71
CA LYS A 14 -36.41 35.67 47.06
C LYS A 14 -36.54 36.58 45.81
N GLU A 15 -37.07 36.19 44.65
CA GLU A 15 -38.42 35.70 44.36
C GLU A 15 -38.48 35.42 42.85
N GLY A 16 -39.24 34.42 42.40
CA GLY A 16 -39.42 34.15 40.96
C GLY A 16 -39.90 32.76 40.65
N GLY A 17 -41.13 32.44 41.06
CA GLY A 17 -41.78 31.17 40.73
C GLY A 17 -42.02 31.02 39.24
N ILE A 18 -41.35 30.05 38.60
CA ILE A 18 -41.74 29.51 37.29
C ILE A 18 -41.99 28.02 37.45
N MET A 19 -43.28 27.71 37.49
CA MET A 19 -43.86 26.37 37.50
C MET A 19 -43.52 25.63 36.20
N LYS A 20 -42.40 24.90 36.17
CA LYS A 20 -42.06 23.98 35.08
C LYS A 20 -42.80 22.66 35.31
N ARG A 21 -43.82 22.41 34.48
CA ARG A 21 -44.52 21.13 34.38
C ARG A 21 -43.60 20.11 33.72
N ASP A 22 -43.09 19.16 34.49
CA ASP A 22 -42.43 17.97 33.96
C ASP A 22 -43.46 17.08 33.24
N ARG A 23 -43.64 17.33 31.94
CA ARG A 23 -44.24 16.34 31.04
C ARG A 23 -43.21 15.22 30.84
N LYS A 24 -43.29 14.17 31.67
CA LYS A 24 -42.72 12.85 31.36
C LYS A 24 -43.32 12.36 30.04
N MET A 25 -42.68 12.67 28.92
CA MET A 25 -42.95 12.02 27.65
C MET A 25 -42.51 10.57 27.77
N LYS A 26 -43.49 9.69 27.93
CA LYS A 26 -43.36 8.23 27.88
C LYS A 26 -42.84 7.88 26.48
N LYS A 27 -41.53 7.73 26.33
CA LYS A 27 -40.90 7.33 25.06
C LYS A 27 -41.45 5.95 24.70
N SER A 28 -42.30 5.89 23.68
CA SER A 28 -42.76 4.63 23.10
C SER A 28 -41.54 3.86 22.64
N ALA A 29 -41.32 2.67 23.20
CA ALA A 29 -40.26 1.78 22.74
C ALA A 29 -40.42 1.57 21.23
N LYS A 30 -39.38 1.87 20.46
CA LYS A 30 -39.38 1.59 19.02
C LYS A 30 -39.30 0.08 18.85
N VAL A 31 -40.37 -0.49 18.30
CA VAL A 31 -40.50 -1.90 17.98
C VAL A 31 -40.18 -2.06 16.50
N ASN A 32 -39.44 -3.09 16.13
CA ASN A 32 -39.13 -3.39 14.72
C ASN A 32 -40.35 -4.00 13.99
N GLU A 33 -40.27 -4.19 12.67
CA GLU A 33 -41.38 -4.73 11.85
C GLU A 33 -41.83 -6.14 12.28
N TYR A 34 -41.01 -6.85 13.07
CA TYR A 34 -41.30 -8.17 13.62
C TYR A 34 -41.87 -8.14 15.05
N GLY A 35 -42.22 -6.97 15.57
CA GLY A 35 -42.81 -6.87 16.91
C GLY A 35 -41.83 -7.05 18.07
N LYS A 36 -40.52 -7.16 17.78
CA LYS A 36 -39.47 -7.35 18.81
C LYS A 36 -38.90 -6.01 19.23
N THR A 37 -38.53 -5.95 20.51
CA THR A 37 -37.85 -4.76 21.03
C THR A 37 -36.39 -4.74 20.54
N ILE A 38 -35.84 -3.54 20.31
CA ILE A 38 -34.45 -3.38 19.85
C ILE A 38 -33.44 -4.08 20.79
N GLU A 39 -33.76 -4.20 22.08
CA GLU A 39 -32.90 -4.90 23.04
C GLU A 39 -32.86 -6.41 22.82
N GLU A 40 -33.99 -7.06 22.51
CA GLU A 40 -34.04 -8.50 22.26
C GLU A 40 -33.29 -8.88 20.97
N GLU A 41 -33.37 -8.05 19.93
CA GLU A 41 -32.62 -8.26 18.69
C GLU A 41 -31.11 -8.08 18.90
N LYS A 42 -30.73 -7.08 19.69
CA LYS A 42 -29.33 -6.85 20.08
C LYS A 42 -28.78 -8.00 20.92
N GLU A 43 -29.59 -8.60 21.80
CA GLU A 43 -29.17 -9.77 22.57
C GLU A 43 -29.03 -11.02 21.69
N ARG A 44 -29.96 -11.25 20.75
CA ARG A 44 -29.83 -12.35 19.79
C ARG A 44 -28.55 -12.24 18.97
N LEU A 45 -28.25 -11.05 18.43
CA LEU A 45 -27.03 -10.81 17.66
C LEU A 45 -25.77 -11.05 18.50
N ARG A 46 -25.78 -10.68 19.79
CA ARG A 46 -24.66 -10.98 20.71
C ARG A 46 -24.44 -12.48 20.90
N ARG A 47 -25.51 -13.28 21.00
CA ARG A 47 -25.40 -14.74 21.11
C ARG A 47 -24.90 -15.37 19.81
N GLU A 48 -25.34 -14.86 18.67
CA GLU A 48 -24.94 -15.36 17.35
C GLU A 48 -23.44 -15.06 17.07
N ILE A 49 -22.96 -13.84 17.41
CA ILE A 49 -21.54 -13.49 17.33
C ILE A 49 -20.69 -14.36 18.26
N ALA A 50 -21.09 -14.54 19.52
CA ALA A 50 -20.34 -15.36 20.47
C ALA A 50 -20.26 -16.84 20.04
N LEU A 51 -21.29 -17.35 19.37
CA LEU A 51 -21.32 -18.73 18.88
C LEU A 51 -20.45 -18.88 17.63
N GLN A 52 -20.40 -17.86 16.76
CA GLN A 52 -19.49 -17.81 15.61
C GLN A 52 -18.03 -17.78 16.05
N GLU A 53 -17.69 -16.92 17.02
CA GLU A 53 -16.34 -16.81 17.59
C GLU A 53 -15.89 -18.14 18.23
N ALA A 54 -16.77 -18.84 18.95
CA ALA A 54 -16.47 -20.13 19.55
C ALA A 54 -16.29 -21.29 18.54
N VAL A 55 -16.84 -21.16 17.33
CA VAL A 55 -16.66 -22.12 16.23
C VAL A 55 -15.34 -21.84 15.50
N ASP A 56 -15.00 -20.57 15.30
CA ASP A 56 -13.74 -20.15 14.68
C ASP A 56 -12.53 -20.43 15.60
N GLU A 57 -12.69 -20.39 16.93
CA GLU A 57 -11.66 -20.78 17.91
C GLU A 57 -11.32 -22.29 17.90
N LYS A 58 -12.11 -23.14 17.23
CA LYS A 58 -11.83 -24.58 17.10
C LYS A 58 -11.17 -24.97 15.78
N GLU A 59 -11.00 -24.05 14.82
CA GLU A 59 -10.04 -24.26 13.76
C GLU A 59 -8.64 -24.07 14.36
N GLU A 60 -7.93 -25.20 14.58
CA GLU A 60 -6.54 -25.28 15.04
C GLU A 60 -5.76 -24.01 14.66
N GLU A 61 -5.49 -23.14 15.64
CA GLU A 61 -4.65 -21.96 15.43
C GLU A 61 -3.35 -22.44 14.78
N ASP A 62 -3.15 -22.10 13.51
CA ASP A 62 -1.99 -22.50 12.73
C ASP A 62 -0.74 -22.17 13.57
N ASP A 63 -0.04 -23.20 14.06
CA ASP A 63 1.10 -23.05 14.98
C ASP A 63 2.14 -22.04 14.46
N GLU A 64 2.18 -21.87 13.13
CA GLU A 64 2.99 -20.90 12.41
C GLU A 64 2.58 -19.43 12.69
N LEU A 65 1.28 -19.13 12.80
CA LEU A 65 0.75 -17.80 13.12
C LEU A 65 1.05 -17.42 14.58
N LEU A 66 0.97 -18.39 15.48
CA LEU A 66 1.30 -18.26 16.90
C LEU A 66 2.81 -17.98 17.09
N PHE A 67 3.64 -18.64 16.28
CA PHE A 67 5.08 -18.38 16.23
C PHE A 67 5.41 -16.96 15.73
N LEU A 68 4.72 -16.50 14.67
CA LEU A 68 4.87 -15.13 14.13
C LEU A 68 4.46 -14.06 15.15
N ARG A 69 3.34 -14.25 15.87
CA ARG A 69 2.90 -13.33 16.94
C ARG A 69 3.91 -13.24 18.08
N ARG A 70 4.48 -14.37 18.53
CA ARG A 70 5.56 -14.37 19.54
C ARG A 70 6.78 -13.60 19.07
N ARG A 71 7.16 -13.74 17.80
CA ARG A 71 8.32 -13.03 17.23
C ARG A 71 8.08 -11.51 17.14
N ALA A 72 6.87 -11.09 16.79
CA ALA A 72 6.49 -9.69 16.70
C ALA A 72 6.42 -9.00 18.09
N ALA A 73 5.93 -9.71 19.11
CA ALA A 73 5.85 -9.18 20.48
C ALA A 73 7.23 -8.84 21.09
N GLY A 74 8.32 -9.43 20.58
CA GLY A 74 9.68 -9.11 21.00
C GLY A 74 10.26 -7.82 20.38
N LEU A 75 9.60 -7.21 19.39
CA LEU A 75 10.06 -5.98 18.74
C LEU A 75 9.60 -4.76 19.55
N SER A 76 10.28 -4.49 20.66
CA SER A 76 10.09 -3.28 21.46
C SER A 76 10.65 -2.06 20.74
N ILE A 77 9.78 -1.29 20.07
CA ILE A 77 10.11 0.01 19.45
C ILE A 77 10.23 1.07 20.56
N GLN A 78 11.38 1.11 21.25
CA GLN A 78 11.68 2.14 22.26
C GLN A 78 12.26 3.43 21.65
N GLU A 79 12.47 3.49 20.33
CA GLU A 79 13.12 4.63 19.69
C GLU A 79 12.12 5.69 19.20
N LYS A 80 11.34 6.26 20.13
CA LYS A 80 10.61 7.51 19.86
C LYS A 80 11.62 8.65 19.81
N ARG A 81 11.91 9.09 18.59
CA ARG A 81 12.78 10.22 18.24
C ARG A 81 12.42 11.44 19.10
N LYS A 82 13.31 11.78 20.04
CA LYS A 82 13.29 13.10 20.69
C LYS A 82 13.72 14.13 19.64
N GLN A 83 12.75 14.90 19.16
CA GLN A 83 12.97 16.10 18.36
C GLN A 83 13.89 17.03 19.16
N ARG A 84 15.16 17.17 18.73
CA ARG A 84 16.13 18.02 19.42
C ARG A 84 15.69 19.48 19.32
N LYS A 85 15.81 20.18 20.46
CA LYS A 85 15.63 21.63 20.60
C LYS A 85 16.64 22.33 19.67
N GLU A 86 16.15 23.20 18.78
CA GLU A 86 16.97 24.02 17.89
C GLU A 86 17.98 24.84 18.72
N MET A 87 19.27 24.64 18.46
CA MET A 87 20.32 25.56 18.91
C MET A 87 20.54 26.58 17.81
N SER A 88 20.49 27.86 18.17
CA SER A 88 20.86 28.98 17.30
C SER A 88 22.33 28.86 16.89
N VAL A 89 22.58 28.43 15.66
CA VAL A 89 23.92 28.42 15.05
C VAL A 89 24.26 29.85 14.67
N GLY A 90 25.10 30.50 15.49
CA GLY A 90 25.73 31.78 15.17
C GLY A 90 26.91 31.61 14.21
N ASP A 91 27.01 32.56 13.27
CA ASP A 91 28.18 32.92 12.46
C ASP A 91 28.93 31.79 11.72
N SER A 92 28.27 31.23 10.70
CA SER A 92 28.96 30.45 9.67
C SER A 92 29.54 31.37 8.58
N PRO A 93 30.85 31.26 8.26
CA PRO A 93 31.53 32.10 7.26
C PRO A 93 31.02 31.86 5.83
N PRO A 94 31.19 32.83 4.91
CA PRO A 94 30.66 32.77 3.56
C PRO A 94 31.28 31.61 2.77
N MET A 95 30.43 30.71 2.31
CA MET A 95 30.78 29.54 1.52
C MET A 95 31.22 29.97 0.10
N THR A 96 32.51 29.88 -0.19
CA THR A 96 33.06 30.04 -1.55
C THR A 96 32.94 28.74 -2.32
N THR A 97 32.11 28.73 -3.36
CA THR A 97 31.95 27.56 -4.25
C THR A 97 33.10 27.49 -5.27
N PRO A 98 33.77 26.33 -5.45
CA PRO A 98 34.83 26.19 -6.45
C PRO A 98 34.29 26.14 -7.88
N THR A 99 35.04 26.77 -8.78
CA THR A 99 34.78 26.90 -10.22
C THR A 99 34.74 25.54 -10.94
N LYS A 100 33.67 25.35 -11.74
CA LYS A 100 33.43 24.21 -12.64
C LYS A 100 34.67 23.83 -13.47
N ARG A 101 35.17 22.61 -13.29
CA ARG A 101 36.02 21.93 -14.27
C ARG A 101 35.18 20.94 -15.07
N THR A 102 35.06 21.20 -16.37
CA THR A 102 34.38 20.36 -17.36
C THR A 102 35.41 19.48 -18.04
N GLY A 103 35.25 18.16 -18.00
CA GLY A 103 36.11 17.23 -18.75
C GLY A 103 36.02 15.81 -18.22
N LEU A 104 35.04 15.03 -18.70
CA LEU A 104 34.96 13.60 -18.46
C LEU A 104 36.02 12.91 -19.33
N SER A 105 37.01 12.29 -18.69
CA SER A 105 38.16 11.64 -19.33
C SER A 105 37.73 10.53 -20.31
N THR A 106 38.42 10.47 -21.45
CA THR A 106 38.23 9.49 -22.54
C THR A 106 38.39 8.05 -22.07
N VAL A 107 39.09 7.81 -20.97
CA VAL A 107 39.33 6.49 -20.37
C VAL A 107 38.03 5.86 -19.86
N THR A 108 37.05 6.64 -19.41
CA THR A 108 35.77 6.10 -18.92
C THR A 108 34.82 5.71 -20.05
N LYS A 109 35.00 6.26 -21.26
CA LYS A 109 34.17 5.93 -22.43
C LYS A 109 34.51 4.55 -23.01
N LEU A 110 35.79 4.19 -23.04
CA LEU A 110 36.23 2.89 -23.58
C LEU A 110 35.81 1.69 -22.70
N ARG A 111 35.70 1.88 -21.38
CA ARG A 111 35.31 0.80 -20.45
C ARG A 111 33.82 0.43 -20.50
N ILE A 112 32.97 1.28 -21.08
CA ILE A 112 31.53 1.02 -21.22
C ILE A 112 31.23 0.22 -22.51
N GLU A 113 32.08 0.31 -23.53
CA GLU A 113 31.92 -0.41 -24.79
C GLU A 113 32.33 -1.89 -24.67
N GLU A 114 33.34 -2.17 -23.85
CA GLU A 114 33.86 -3.52 -23.58
C GLU A 114 32.83 -4.46 -22.91
N LEU A 115 31.90 -3.91 -22.12
CA LEU A 115 30.86 -4.70 -21.44
C LEU A 115 29.67 -5.09 -22.35
N ARG A 116 29.63 -4.60 -23.60
CA ARG A 116 28.48 -4.81 -24.50
C ARG A 116 28.65 -5.99 -25.47
N CYS A 117 29.80 -6.66 -25.49
CA CYS A 117 30.11 -7.76 -26.41
C CYS A 117 30.02 -9.18 -25.82
N ALA A 118 29.56 -9.34 -24.58
CA ALA A 118 29.60 -10.63 -23.85
C ALA A 118 28.24 -11.35 -23.68
N GLU A 119 27.25 -11.11 -24.54
CA GLU A 119 25.98 -11.88 -24.52
C GLU A 119 25.98 -12.96 -25.60
N GLY A 120 26.28 -14.17 -25.15
CA GLY A 120 26.39 -15.38 -25.95
C GLY A 120 25.06 -15.95 -26.43
N LYS A 121 25.13 -16.47 -27.65
CA LYS A 121 24.20 -17.37 -28.34
C LYS A 121 23.54 -18.40 -27.43
N ALA A 122 22.20 -18.47 -27.46
CA ALA A 122 21.45 -19.67 -27.09
C ALA A 122 20.92 -20.34 -28.37
N THR A 123 21.45 -21.52 -28.62
CA THR A 123 21.20 -22.44 -29.73
C THR A 123 19.82 -23.09 -29.60
N SER A 124 19.12 -23.20 -30.72
CA SER A 124 17.84 -23.90 -30.87
C SER A 124 18.03 -25.29 -31.50
N SER A 125 17.59 -26.33 -30.78
CA SER A 125 17.33 -27.71 -31.27
C SER A 125 16.58 -28.44 -30.13
N SER A 126 15.71 -29.43 -30.28
CA SER A 126 15.14 -30.21 -31.39
C SER A 126 14.20 -31.28 -30.76
N ILE A 127 13.13 -31.65 -31.48
CA ILE A 127 12.44 -32.98 -31.49
C ILE A 127 11.62 -33.41 -30.23
N PRO A 128 10.35 -33.87 -30.40
CA PRO A 128 9.53 -34.43 -29.32
C PRO A 128 9.68 -35.97 -29.19
N GLU A 129 9.83 -36.44 -27.94
CA GLU A 129 9.84 -37.86 -27.54
C GLU A 129 8.58 -38.20 -26.67
N PRO A 130 8.25 -39.50 -26.49
CA PRO A 130 6.87 -39.95 -26.33
C PRO A 130 6.29 -39.81 -24.92
N VAL A 131 4.97 -39.68 -24.92
CA VAL A 131 4.04 -39.49 -23.80
C VAL A 131 4.13 -40.65 -22.81
N GLY A 132 4.82 -40.44 -21.69
CA GLY A 132 4.84 -41.36 -20.55
C GLY A 132 5.00 -40.58 -19.26
N LYS A 133 3.97 -40.66 -18.38
CA LYS A 133 3.72 -39.83 -17.20
C LYS A 133 3.19 -38.44 -17.59
N ILE A 134 1.87 -38.32 -17.60
CA ILE A 134 1.18 -37.03 -17.56
C ILE A 134 1.62 -36.40 -16.23
N GLY A 135 2.71 -35.65 -16.25
CA GLY A 135 3.00 -34.72 -15.18
C GLY A 135 1.81 -33.78 -15.16
N LEU A 136 0.90 -33.99 -14.21
CA LEU A 136 -0.25 -33.12 -13.93
C LEU A 136 0.33 -31.78 -13.50
N SER A 137 0.77 -31.05 -14.51
CA SER A 137 1.50 -29.83 -14.41
C SER A 137 0.45 -28.80 -14.05
N LEU A 138 0.38 -28.48 -12.76
CA LEU A 138 -0.40 -27.37 -12.18
C LEU A 138 -0.13 -25.99 -12.84
N LYS A 139 0.71 -25.92 -13.89
CA LYS A 139 0.93 -24.74 -14.74
C LYS A 139 -0.34 -24.18 -15.39
N HIS A 140 -1.46 -24.92 -15.38
CA HIS A 140 -2.69 -24.49 -16.03
C HIS A 140 -3.61 -23.67 -15.11
N VAL A 141 -3.43 -23.70 -13.78
CA VAL A 141 -4.21 -22.87 -12.87
C VAL A 141 -3.66 -21.45 -12.91
N THR A 142 -4.39 -20.55 -13.57
CA THR A 142 -3.97 -19.17 -13.73
C THR A 142 -4.54 -18.32 -12.60
N ALA A 143 -3.69 -17.72 -11.79
CA ALA A 143 -4.13 -16.79 -10.76
C ALA A 143 -4.78 -15.55 -11.41
N GLY A 144 -6.08 -15.37 -11.20
CA GLY A 144 -6.81 -14.19 -11.68
C GLY A 144 -6.53 -12.96 -10.81
N CYS A 145 -6.20 -11.83 -11.45
CA CYS A 145 -6.10 -10.52 -10.79
C CYS A 145 -7.47 -9.82 -10.82
N GLY A 146 -8.33 -10.09 -9.83
CA GLY A 146 -9.65 -9.44 -9.72
C GLY A 146 -10.40 -9.81 -8.45
N GLN A 147 -11.47 -9.07 -8.14
CA GLN A 147 -12.36 -9.40 -7.03
C GLN A 147 -13.05 -10.75 -7.33
N GLY A 148 -12.84 -11.74 -6.46
CA GLY A 148 -13.24 -13.13 -6.69
C GLY A 148 -12.23 -14.00 -7.46
N GLY A 149 -11.12 -13.44 -7.95
CA GLY A 149 -10.06 -14.23 -8.60
C GLY A 149 -9.41 -15.24 -7.65
N LYS A 150 -9.22 -14.82 -6.39
CA LYS A 150 -8.71 -15.67 -5.31
C LYS A 150 -9.62 -16.87 -5.04
N GLU A 151 -10.93 -16.65 -4.93
CA GLU A 151 -11.91 -17.69 -4.62
C GLU A 151 -12.02 -18.72 -5.77
N LYS A 152 -11.98 -18.25 -7.03
CA LYS A 152 -11.91 -19.14 -8.19
C LYS A 152 -10.63 -19.97 -8.21
N PHE A 153 -9.48 -19.35 -7.94
CA PHE A 153 -8.20 -20.05 -7.86
C PHE A 153 -8.18 -21.10 -6.75
N GLU A 154 -8.78 -20.79 -5.59
CA GLU A 154 -8.96 -21.73 -4.48
C GLU A 154 -9.81 -22.94 -4.88
N ALA A 155 -10.95 -22.70 -5.53
CA ALA A 155 -11.84 -23.75 -6.02
C ALA A 155 -11.12 -24.64 -7.06
N GLU A 156 -10.47 -24.04 -8.07
CA GLU A 156 -9.74 -24.79 -9.09
C GLU A 156 -8.59 -25.62 -8.51
N CYS A 157 -7.85 -25.09 -7.52
CA CYS A 157 -6.81 -25.86 -6.83
C CYS A 157 -7.42 -27.02 -6.03
N ARG A 158 -8.54 -26.79 -5.36
CA ARG A 158 -9.23 -27.83 -4.56
C ARG A 158 -9.70 -28.97 -5.46
N ASP A 159 -10.41 -28.65 -6.54
CA ASP A 159 -10.91 -29.64 -7.51
C ASP A 159 -9.77 -30.48 -8.10
N LEU A 160 -8.63 -29.85 -8.40
CA LEU A 160 -7.44 -30.55 -8.91
C LEU A 160 -6.87 -31.53 -7.89
N TYR A 161 -6.74 -31.13 -6.62
CA TYR A 161 -6.20 -32.01 -5.58
C TYR A 161 -7.19 -33.10 -5.16
N GLU A 162 -8.50 -32.85 -5.24
CA GLU A 162 -9.53 -33.85 -5.00
C GLU A 162 -9.51 -34.97 -6.06
N ALA A 163 -9.17 -34.64 -7.32
CA ALA A 163 -9.03 -35.61 -8.40
C ALA A 163 -7.77 -36.50 -8.31
N LEU A 164 -6.77 -36.13 -7.51
CA LEU A 164 -5.53 -36.91 -7.39
C LEU A 164 -5.71 -38.22 -6.63
N THR A 165 -4.91 -39.23 -6.99
CA THR A 165 -4.77 -40.44 -6.19
C THR A 165 -4.02 -40.15 -4.88
N ILE A 166 -4.11 -41.08 -3.92
CA ILE A 166 -3.46 -40.92 -2.60
C ILE A 166 -1.93 -40.78 -2.73
N GLU A 167 -1.33 -41.50 -3.67
CA GLU A 167 0.12 -41.51 -3.90
C GLU A 167 0.60 -40.18 -4.50
N GLU A 168 -0.13 -39.66 -5.50
CA GLU A 168 0.14 -38.34 -6.09
C GLU A 168 -0.04 -37.21 -5.08
N LEU A 169 -1.08 -37.30 -4.23
CA LEU A 169 -1.31 -36.32 -3.17
C LEU A 169 -0.17 -36.32 -2.13
N LYS A 170 0.34 -37.51 -1.76
CA LYS A 170 1.52 -37.64 -0.88
C LYS A 170 2.77 -37.03 -1.53
N GLU A 171 2.97 -37.23 -2.83
CA GLU A 171 4.08 -36.64 -3.56
C GLU A 171 3.97 -35.10 -3.60
N ALA A 172 2.78 -34.56 -3.88
CA ALA A 172 2.50 -33.12 -3.83
C ALA A 172 2.77 -32.52 -2.44
N CYS A 173 2.34 -33.21 -1.37
CA CYS A 173 2.66 -32.85 0.01
C CYS A 173 4.17 -32.82 0.27
N LYS A 174 4.93 -33.80 -0.23
CA LYS A 174 6.39 -33.85 -0.08
C LYS A 174 7.09 -32.69 -0.79
N VAL A 175 6.64 -32.34 -2.00
CA VAL A 175 7.19 -31.23 -2.79
C VAL A 175 6.95 -29.88 -2.12
N GLU A 176 5.74 -29.62 -1.62
CA GLU A 176 5.39 -28.36 -0.95
C GLU A 176 5.75 -28.35 0.56
N LYS A 177 6.40 -29.41 1.06
CA LYS A 177 6.79 -29.60 2.47
C LYS A 177 5.60 -29.49 3.44
N VAL A 178 4.48 -30.10 3.09
CA VAL A 178 3.27 -30.23 3.91
C VAL A 178 3.21 -31.64 4.49
N ALA A 179 2.94 -31.78 5.79
CA ALA A 179 2.79 -33.09 6.40
C ALA A 179 1.48 -33.76 5.92
N TYR A 180 1.59 -35.00 5.43
CA TYR A 180 0.44 -35.79 4.98
C TYR A 180 -0.28 -36.42 6.18
N GLY A 181 -1.52 -36.00 6.42
CA GLY A 181 -2.40 -36.54 7.46
C GLY A 181 -3.68 -37.12 6.85
N LYS A 182 -4.84 -36.59 7.26
CA LYS A 182 -6.12 -36.88 6.58
C LYS A 182 -6.14 -36.23 5.19
N ARG A 183 -6.78 -36.90 4.22
CA ARG A 183 -6.86 -36.43 2.81
C ARG A 183 -7.34 -34.98 2.73
N ASP A 184 -8.48 -34.66 3.32
CA ASP A 184 -9.10 -33.33 3.21
C ASP A 184 -8.25 -32.24 3.86
N LEU A 185 -7.58 -32.55 4.98
CA LEU A 185 -6.69 -31.62 5.67
C LEU A 185 -5.42 -31.35 4.85
N ALA A 186 -4.88 -32.39 4.20
CA ALA A 186 -3.74 -32.24 3.29
C ALA A 186 -4.10 -31.37 2.08
N ILE A 187 -5.30 -31.56 1.50
CA ILE A 187 -5.82 -30.72 0.41
C ILE A 187 -5.99 -29.27 0.87
N LYS A 188 -6.67 -29.03 2.00
CA LYS A 188 -6.85 -27.67 2.57
C LYS A 188 -5.50 -26.98 2.74
N ARG A 189 -4.51 -27.65 3.34
CA ARG A 189 -3.14 -27.11 3.54
C ARG A 189 -2.40 -26.82 2.24
N LEU A 190 -2.49 -27.70 1.24
CA LEU A 190 -1.88 -27.47 -0.07
C LEU A 190 -2.51 -26.28 -0.80
N VAL A 191 -3.84 -26.17 -0.79
CA VAL A 191 -4.57 -25.03 -1.37
C VAL A 191 -4.16 -23.74 -0.68
N THR A 192 -4.19 -23.68 0.66
CA THR A 192 -3.77 -22.48 1.41
C THR A 192 -2.35 -22.06 1.05
N ARG A 193 -1.41 -23.01 1.00
CA ARG A 193 0.00 -22.70 0.67
C ARG A 193 0.17 -22.19 -0.77
N ARG A 194 -0.60 -22.74 -1.72
CA ARG A 194 -0.65 -22.28 -3.12
C ARG A 194 -1.22 -20.88 -3.24
N VAL A 195 -2.32 -20.60 -2.54
CA VAL A 195 -2.95 -19.27 -2.49
C VAL A 195 -1.99 -18.25 -1.92
N VAL A 196 -1.36 -18.55 -0.78
CA VAL A 196 -0.34 -17.68 -0.20
C VAL A 196 0.77 -17.45 -1.22
N LYS A 197 1.32 -18.49 -1.86
CA LYS A 197 2.39 -18.30 -2.85
C LYS A 197 1.99 -17.46 -4.07
N ALA A 198 0.74 -17.58 -4.53
CA ALA A 198 0.22 -16.85 -5.70
C ALA A 198 -0.19 -15.41 -5.37
N TYR A 199 -0.71 -15.17 -4.16
CA TYR A 199 -1.26 -13.89 -3.71
C TYR A 199 -0.45 -13.23 -2.58
N ASP A 200 0.76 -13.73 -2.28
CA ASP A 200 1.68 -13.09 -1.36
C ASP A 200 2.04 -11.71 -1.92
N PRO A 201 1.81 -10.62 -1.17
CA PRO A 201 2.11 -9.26 -1.63
C PRO A 201 3.57 -9.08 -2.08
N VAL A 202 4.49 -9.95 -1.64
CA VAL A 202 5.90 -9.93 -2.08
C VAL A 202 6.09 -10.62 -3.44
N ASN A 203 5.28 -11.64 -3.75
CA ASN A 203 5.42 -12.49 -4.94
C ASN A 203 4.44 -12.15 -6.07
N ILE A 204 3.38 -11.38 -5.82
CA ILE A 204 2.54 -10.85 -6.89
C ILE A 204 3.46 -10.02 -7.78
N PRO A 205 3.75 -10.46 -9.02
CA PRO A 205 4.50 -9.62 -9.94
C PRO A 205 3.64 -8.37 -10.10
N LEU A 206 4.12 -7.24 -9.57
CA LEU A 206 3.52 -5.96 -9.84
C LEU A 206 3.31 -5.92 -11.36
N PRO A 207 2.09 -5.58 -11.84
CA PRO A 207 1.81 -5.55 -13.27
C PRO A 207 2.98 -4.85 -13.93
N PRO A 208 3.62 -5.48 -14.94
CA PRO A 208 4.91 -5.04 -15.46
C PRO A 208 4.80 -3.54 -15.64
N SER A 209 5.56 -2.81 -14.82
CA SER A 209 5.50 -1.36 -14.83
C SER A 209 5.70 -0.99 -16.30
N PRO A 210 4.72 -0.33 -16.94
CA PRO A 210 4.77 -0.13 -18.38
C PRO A 210 6.11 0.50 -18.65
N THR A 211 6.97 -0.23 -19.35
CA THR A 211 8.38 0.10 -19.54
C THR A 211 8.43 1.58 -19.92
N SER A 212 9.03 2.36 -19.04
CA SER A 212 8.73 3.78 -18.83
C SER A 212 9.33 4.69 -19.90
N SER A 213 9.55 4.21 -21.12
CA SER A 213 10.17 5.01 -22.17
C SER A 213 9.19 5.87 -22.99
N GLY A 214 7.86 5.82 -22.77
CA GLY A 214 6.98 6.59 -23.67
C GLY A 214 5.54 6.93 -23.31
N ARG A 215 4.98 6.56 -22.13
CA ARG A 215 3.55 6.88 -21.85
C ARG A 215 3.29 8.14 -21.02
N VAL A 216 4.18 8.51 -20.11
CA VAL A 216 3.94 9.66 -19.21
C VAL A 216 3.89 11.00 -19.95
N THR A 217 4.53 11.10 -21.13
CA THR A 217 4.50 12.34 -21.92
C THR A 217 3.29 12.45 -22.85
N ARG A 218 2.44 11.42 -23.02
CA ARG A 218 1.39 11.44 -24.04
C ARG A 218 0.36 12.53 -23.83
N SER A 219 -0.28 12.66 -22.67
CA SER A 219 -1.38 13.64 -22.56
C SER A 219 -0.91 15.11 -22.61
N ALA A 220 0.31 15.41 -22.14
CA ALA A 220 0.89 16.75 -22.23
C ALA A 220 1.43 17.03 -23.64
N LYS A 221 2.13 16.08 -24.27
CA LYS A 221 2.61 16.22 -25.66
C LYS A 221 1.49 16.20 -26.68
N GLU A 222 0.43 15.43 -26.46
CA GLU A 222 -0.80 15.45 -27.27
C GLU A 222 -1.47 16.83 -27.22
N LYS A 223 -1.36 17.51 -26.09
CA LYS A 223 -1.78 18.92 -25.94
C LYS A 223 -0.72 19.92 -26.43
N GLY A 224 0.42 19.45 -26.94
CA GLY A 224 1.52 20.26 -27.48
C GLY A 224 2.44 20.89 -26.43
N PHE A 225 2.39 20.47 -25.17
CA PHE A 225 3.32 20.94 -24.14
C PHE A 225 4.63 20.15 -24.19
N GLU A 226 5.75 20.88 -24.21
CA GLU A 226 7.08 20.28 -24.31
C GLU A 226 7.86 20.31 -22.99
N GLY A 227 7.49 21.20 -22.07
CA GLY A 227 8.13 21.34 -20.77
C GLY A 227 7.44 22.30 -19.83
N ILE A 228 8.17 22.69 -18.79
CA ILE A 228 7.75 23.65 -17.76
C ILE A 228 8.66 24.86 -17.83
N ALA A 229 8.10 26.05 -17.92
CA ALA A 229 8.82 27.30 -17.77
C ALA A 229 8.74 27.76 -16.30
N VAL A 230 9.89 27.96 -15.67
CA VAL A 230 10.01 28.40 -14.26
C VAL A 230 10.59 29.81 -14.23
N LYS A 231 10.04 30.72 -13.41
CA LYS A 231 10.56 32.08 -13.32
C LYS A 231 12.03 32.09 -12.89
N LYS A 232 12.87 32.89 -13.54
CA LYS A 232 14.29 33.07 -13.16
C LYS A 232 14.43 33.73 -11.79
N ARG A 233 13.46 34.55 -11.38
CA ARG A 233 13.37 35.19 -10.05
C ARG A 233 11.95 35.12 -9.51
N GLY A 234 11.81 34.84 -8.22
CA GLY A 234 10.52 34.73 -7.53
C GLY A 234 9.82 33.37 -7.70
N LYS A 235 8.55 33.30 -7.30
CA LYS A 235 7.72 32.08 -7.39
C LYS A 235 6.86 32.16 -8.65
N GLY A 236 6.88 31.11 -9.47
CA GLY A 236 6.02 30.98 -10.64
C GLY A 236 6.49 29.87 -11.58
N MET A 237 5.54 29.05 -12.02
CA MET A 237 5.74 28.07 -13.08
C MET A 237 4.55 28.08 -14.03
N MET A 238 4.80 27.74 -15.28
CA MET A 238 3.76 27.53 -16.29
C MET A 238 4.17 26.41 -17.24
N LEU A 239 3.19 25.72 -17.81
CA LEU A 239 3.46 24.79 -18.90
C LEU A 239 3.79 25.60 -20.17
N CYS A 240 4.83 25.21 -20.89
CA CYS A 240 5.25 25.91 -22.11
C CYS A 240 5.10 25.02 -23.35
N LYS A 241 4.65 25.64 -24.44
CA LYS A 241 4.70 25.10 -25.80
C LYS A 241 5.77 25.91 -26.56
N GLY A 242 6.84 25.27 -27.02
CA GLY A 242 7.89 25.95 -27.79
C GLY A 242 8.85 26.84 -26.97
N SER A 243 9.07 28.07 -27.44
CA SER A 243 10.17 28.95 -27.00
C SER A 243 10.07 29.40 -25.53
N GLU A 244 11.22 29.71 -24.93
CA GLU A 244 11.34 30.17 -23.55
C GLU A 244 10.73 31.58 -23.41
N PRO A 245 9.69 31.76 -22.57
CA PRO A 245 9.12 33.08 -22.29
C PRO A 245 10.16 33.99 -21.61
N GLU A 246 10.12 35.29 -21.88
CA GLU A 246 11.04 36.25 -21.27
C GLU A 246 10.92 36.23 -19.74
N GLY A 247 12.06 36.19 -19.05
CA GLY A 247 12.12 36.10 -17.58
C GLY A 247 11.85 34.70 -17.00
N TYR A 248 11.54 33.71 -17.83
CA TYR A 248 11.43 32.30 -17.43
C TYR A 248 12.65 31.52 -17.91
N ARG A 249 12.86 30.34 -17.34
CA ARG A 249 13.80 29.30 -17.78
C ARG A 249 13.00 28.05 -18.08
N ARG A 250 13.18 27.49 -19.28
CA ARG A 250 12.55 26.23 -19.66
C ARG A 250 13.25 25.04 -18.98
N VAL A 251 12.44 24.09 -18.51
CA VAL A 251 12.85 22.79 -17.98
C VAL A 251 12.07 21.72 -18.72
N ASP A 252 12.77 20.87 -19.46
CA ASP A 252 12.14 19.80 -20.22
C ASP A 252 11.63 18.70 -19.30
N PHE A 253 10.54 18.04 -19.71
CA PHE A 253 9.99 16.91 -18.94
C PHE A 253 11.00 15.79 -18.74
N GLN A 254 11.88 15.55 -19.72
CA GLN A 254 12.91 14.51 -19.59
C GLN A 254 13.88 14.84 -18.46
N MET A 255 14.32 16.10 -18.35
CA MET A 255 15.19 16.54 -17.27
C MET A 255 14.54 16.35 -15.89
N LEU A 256 13.24 16.63 -15.78
CA LEU A 256 12.48 16.38 -14.54
C LEU A 256 12.39 14.90 -14.20
N ILE A 257 12.12 14.05 -15.19
CA ILE A 257 12.07 12.59 -15.01
C ILE A 257 13.43 12.06 -14.58
N ASP A 258 14.52 12.50 -15.22
CA ASP A 258 15.88 12.08 -14.89
C ASP A 258 16.25 12.53 -13.48
N PHE A 259 15.88 13.76 -13.09
CA PHE A 259 16.07 14.28 -11.74
C PHE A 259 15.33 13.43 -10.71
N VAL A 260 14.03 13.19 -10.88
CA VAL A 260 13.22 12.38 -9.94
C VAL A 260 13.75 10.94 -9.88
N THR A 261 14.11 10.36 -11.03
CA THR A 261 14.66 9.01 -11.10
C THR A 261 15.99 8.92 -10.33
N SER A 262 16.86 9.91 -10.49
CA SER A 262 18.12 9.99 -9.74
C SER A 262 17.88 10.19 -8.25
N ASP A 263 16.96 11.08 -7.87
CA ASP A 263 16.63 11.38 -6.48
C ASP A 263 16.08 10.14 -5.75
N LEU A 264 15.21 9.37 -6.41
CA LEU A 264 14.66 8.13 -5.86
C LEU A 264 15.68 6.99 -5.82
N ARG A 265 16.54 6.83 -6.83
CA ARG A 265 17.58 5.79 -6.85
C ARG A 265 18.68 6.02 -5.81
N ASN A 266 18.99 7.28 -5.52
CA ASN A 266 20.09 7.67 -4.64
C ASN A 266 19.61 8.09 -3.24
N CYS A 267 18.64 7.36 -2.68
CA CYS A 267 18.17 7.56 -1.31
C CYS A 267 19.00 6.75 -0.32
N TYR A 268 19.94 7.40 0.36
CA TYR A 268 20.76 6.79 1.42
C TYR A 268 20.48 7.44 2.77
N THR A 269 20.42 6.62 3.83
CA THR A 269 20.25 7.06 5.22
C THR A 269 21.31 6.40 6.10
N LYS A 270 21.86 7.13 7.08
CA LYS A 270 22.80 6.59 8.06
C LYS A 270 22.04 6.18 9.33
N ALA A 271 22.19 4.93 9.75
CA ALA A 271 21.58 4.41 10.99
C ALA A 271 22.55 3.44 11.67
N GLY A 272 22.83 3.64 12.96
CA GLY A 272 23.71 2.74 13.73
C GLY A 272 25.13 2.58 13.17
N GLY A 273 25.68 3.59 12.49
CA GLY A 273 26.98 3.52 11.83
C GLY A 273 26.96 2.93 10.42
N TYR A 274 25.85 2.33 10.00
CA TYR A 274 25.66 1.77 8.65
C TYR A 274 25.05 2.80 7.70
N VAL A 275 25.35 2.66 6.40
CA VAL A 275 24.68 3.38 5.31
C VAL A 275 23.69 2.43 4.65
N LEU A 276 22.40 2.78 4.72
CA LEU A 276 21.31 1.99 4.16
C LEU A 276 20.74 2.70 2.93
N GLN A 277 20.46 1.94 1.86
CA GLN A 277 19.77 2.45 0.69
C GLN A 277 18.28 2.11 0.75
N GLN A 278 17.41 3.11 0.62
CA GLN A 278 15.97 2.88 0.50
C GLN A 278 15.64 2.47 -0.94
N LYS A 279 15.26 1.20 -1.12
CA LYS A 279 14.87 0.66 -2.44
C LYS A 279 13.37 0.78 -2.74
N ILE A 280 12.55 0.88 -1.70
CA ILE A 280 11.09 0.86 -1.81
C ILE A 280 10.51 2.13 -1.18
N GLY A 281 9.55 2.73 -1.88
CA GLY A 281 8.84 3.92 -1.43
C GLY A 281 9.59 5.23 -1.65
N ILE A 282 8.91 6.34 -1.32
CA ILE A 282 9.47 7.69 -1.38
C ILE A 282 10.17 7.97 -0.05
N PRO A 283 11.42 8.47 -0.05
CA PRO A 283 12.12 8.80 1.20
C PRO A 283 11.36 9.89 1.96
N MET A 284 11.20 9.75 3.27
CA MET A 284 10.59 10.82 4.06
C MET A 284 11.58 11.97 4.28
N GLY A 285 11.08 13.20 4.31
CA GLY A 285 11.85 14.39 4.67
C GLY A 285 12.56 15.12 3.52
N LYS A 286 12.49 14.63 2.27
CA LYS A 286 12.92 15.42 1.11
C LYS A 286 11.82 16.39 0.69
N SER A 287 12.22 17.54 0.15
CA SER A 287 11.27 18.53 -0.41
C SER A 287 10.50 18.00 -1.62
N SER A 288 11.07 17.04 -2.35
CA SER A 288 10.42 16.32 -3.45
C SER A 288 9.38 15.31 -2.97
N SER A 289 9.42 14.87 -1.71
CA SER A 289 8.61 13.75 -1.24
C SER A 289 7.10 14.05 -1.21
N PRO A 290 6.62 15.15 -0.62
CA PRO A 290 5.19 15.45 -0.61
C PRO A 290 4.56 15.53 -2.01
N PRO A 291 5.11 16.28 -2.99
CA PRO A 291 4.50 16.34 -4.33
C PRO A 291 4.58 14.99 -5.08
N LEU A 292 5.64 14.19 -4.89
CA LEU A 292 5.73 12.86 -5.48
C LEU A 292 4.69 11.90 -4.90
N ALA A 293 4.45 11.96 -3.59
CA ALA A 293 3.43 11.16 -2.92
C ALA A 293 2.03 11.54 -3.43
N CYS A 294 1.72 12.85 -3.51
CA CYS A 294 0.48 13.33 -4.09
C CYS A 294 0.29 12.87 -5.55
N LEU A 295 1.34 12.93 -6.37
CA LEU A 295 1.29 12.49 -7.76
C LEU A 295 1.02 10.98 -7.88
N MET A 296 1.67 10.17 -7.04
CA MET A 296 1.47 8.72 -7.01
C MET A 296 0.03 8.39 -6.59
N CYS A 297 -0.50 9.09 -5.59
CA CYS A 297 -1.88 8.92 -5.15
C CYS A 297 -2.88 9.32 -6.24
N ALA A 298 -2.70 10.48 -6.86
CA ALA A 298 -3.55 10.94 -7.96
C ALA A 298 -3.55 9.94 -9.13
N LYS A 299 -2.41 9.30 -9.42
CA LYS A 299 -2.33 8.24 -10.43
C LYS A 299 -3.11 6.99 -10.03
N ALA A 300 -2.99 6.55 -8.77
CA ALA A 300 -3.72 5.39 -8.26
C ALA A 300 -5.24 5.63 -8.25
N GLU A 301 -5.68 6.83 -7.86
CA GLU A 301 -7.09 7.24 -7.89
C GLU A 301 -7.64 7.28 -9.31
N TRP A 302 -6.85 7.83 -10.24
CA TRP A 302 -7.21 7.81 -11.66
C TRP A 302 -7.39 6.38 -12.16
N ASP A 303 -6.45 5.48 -11.87
CA ASP A 303 -6.53 4.08 -12.30
C ASP A 303 -7.74 3.38 -11.69
N PHE A 304 -8.02 3.63 -10.41
CA PHE A 304 -9.21 3.13 -9.72
C PHE A 304 -10.50 3.61 -10.40
N LEU A 305 -10.62 4.92 -10.66
CA LEU A 305 -11.80 5.50 -11.32
C LEU A 305 -11.99 5.00 -12.75
N ILE A 306 -10.90 4.75 -13.48
CA ILE A 306 -10.95 4.14 -14.81
C ILE A 306 -11.41 2.68 -14.72
N ALA A 307 -10.92 1.91 -13.74
CA ALA A 307 -11.31 0.52 -13.54
C ALA A 307 -12.81 0.35 -13.20
N LEU A 308 -13.43 1.35 -12.58
CA LEU A 308 -14.88 1.36 -12.31
C LEU A 308 -15.76 1.55 -13.57
N GLY A 309 -15.17 1.94 -14.71
CA GLY A 309 -15.91 2.13 -15.96
C GLY A 309 -17.07 3.12 -15.82
N GLY A 310 -18.28 2.69 -16.19
CA GLY A 310 -19.49 3.51 -16.11
C GLY A 310 -19.94 3.83 -14.67
N GLN A 311 -19.53 3.03 -13.69
CA GLN A 311 -19.91 3.20 -12.28
C GLN A 311 -19.15 4.34 -11.59
N ARG A 312 -18.07 4.86 -12.20
CA ARG A 312 -17.29 5.98 -11.65
C ARG A 312 -18.13 7.22 -11.32
N ARG A 313 -19.29 7.40 -11.97
CA ARG A 313 -20.23 8.49 -11.70
C ARG A 313 -20.92 8.41 -10.33
N LEU A 314 -20.91 7.23 -9.72
CA LEU A 314 -21.47 6.97 -8.40
C LEU A 314 -20.45 7.17 -7.28
N VAL A 315 -19.18 7.39 -7.63
CA VAL A 315 -18.08 7.52 -6.68
C VAL A 315 -17.54 8.94 -6.72
N ALA A 316 -17.56 9.61 -5.57
CA ALA A 316 -16.91 10.89 -5.36
C ALA A 316 -15.89 10.76 -4.23
N GLY A 317 -14.89 11.62 -4.19
CA GLY A 317 -13.90 11.57 -3.13
C GLY A 317 -13.12 12.86 -2.96
N LEU A 318 -12.54 13.02 -1.78
CA LEU A 318 -11.64 14.11 -1.42
C LEU A 318 -10.38 13.49 -0.80
N ARG A 319 -9.21 13.96 -1.23
CA ARG A 319 -7.92 13.60 -0.63
C ARG A 319 -7.26 14.80 0.01
N PHE A 320 -6.70 14.59 1.19
CA PHE A 320 -5.76 15.48 1.84
C PHE A 320 -4.48 14.70 2.18
N VAL A 321 -3.45 14.82 1.34
CA VAL A 321 -2.18 14.09 1.48
C VAL A 321 -2.42 12.57 1.53
N ASP A 322 -2.32 11.95 2.70
CA ASP A 322 -2.49 10.51 2.91
C ASP A 322 -3.92 10.14 3.29
N ASP A 323 -4.75 11.11 3.69
CA ASP A 323 -6.14 10.89 4.05
C ASP A 323 -7.05 10.98 2.83
N ALA A 324 -7.94 10.00 2.65
CA ALA A 324 -8.94 9.99 1.60
C ALA A 324 -10.33 9.72 2.19
N SER A 325 -11.30 10.54 1.80
CA SER A 325 -12.72 10.32 2.05
C SER A 325 -13.39 9.96 0.74
N VAL A 326 -14.08 8.83 0.69
CA VAL A 326 -14.77 8.33 -0.51
C VAL A 326 -16.25 8.21 -0.20
N PHE A 327 -17.07 8.79 -1.08
CA PHE A 327 -18.53 8.74 -1.04
C PHE A 327 -19.00 7.88 -2.21
N VAL A 328 -19.83 6.89 -1.90
CA VAL A 328 -20.41 5.99 -2.91
C VAL A 328 -21.93 6.11 -2.83
N ALA A 329 -22.54 6.48 -3.96
CA ALA A 329 -23.98 6.44 -4.12
C ALA A 329 -24.40 5.01 -4.47
N TYR A 330 -25.34 4.46 -3.72
CA TYR A 330 -26.02 3.19 -4.01
C TYR A 330 -27.52 3.44 -4.18
N ASN A 331 -28.14 2.70 -5.08
CA ASN A 331 -29.59 2.66 -5.26
C ASN A 331 -30.16 1.46 -4.52
#